data_AF-A0A2C9V2C2-F1
#
_entry.id   AF-A0A2C9V2C2-F1
#
_cell.length_a   1.000
_cell.length_b   1.000
_cell.length_c   1.000
_cell.angle_alpha   90.00
_cell.angle_beta   90.00
_cell.angle_gamma   90.00
#
_symmetry.space_group_name_H-M   'P 1'
#
loop_
_entity.id
_entity.type
_entity.pdbx_description
1 polymer ?
#
loop_
_entity_poly.entity_id
_entity_poly.type
_entity_poly.pdbx_seq_one_letter_code
_entity_poly.pdbx_strand_id
1 'polypeptide(L)'
;MGWKVQQVMIDDGFAINLCPLKVLAKLEMEQSKLAGSDMVLSAYDDSKKKVARDFKTIVKVGPIKTKVEFIVLDIPMVFPLLLCGV
;
A
#
# COMPACT_ATOMS: atom_id res chain seq x y z
N MET A 1 -0.57 5.49 -18.68
CA MET A 1 0.62 4.79 -18.17
C MET A 1 0.31 4.29 -16.77
N GLY A 2 0.82 3.13 -16.37
CA GLY A 2 0.58 2.53 -15.05
C GLY A 2 1.81 1.74 -14.60
N TRP A 3 1.83 1.35 -13.33
CA TRP A 3 2.97 0.66 -12.74
C TRP A 3 2.81 -0.85 -12.84
N LYS A 4 3.93 -1.55 -13.06
CA LYS A 4 3.99 -3.01 -13.00
C LYS A 4 4.84 -3.42 -11.81
N VAL A 5 4.22 -4.15 -10.89
CA VAL A 5 4.90 -4.75 -9.74
C VAL A 5 5.01 -6.26 -10.01
N GLN A 6 6.19 -6.84 -9.82
CA GLN A 6 6.44 -8.26 -10.14
C GLN A 6 5.79 -9.23 -9.15
N GLN A 7 5.71 -8.84 -7.88
CA GLN A 7 5.19 -9.67 -6.80
C GLN A 7 4.33 -8.81 -5.86
N VAL A 8 3.24 -9.38 -5.36
CA VAL A 8 2.37 -8.77 -4.38
C VAL A 8 2.07 -9.82 -3.32
N MET A 9 2.09 -9.42 -2.06
CA MET A 9 1.67 -10.27 -0.95
C MET A 9 0.15 -10.20 -0.86
N ILE A 10 -0.51 -11.35 -0.90
CA ILE A 10 -1.96 -11.46 -0.65
C ILE A 10 -2.10 -12.02 0.75
N ASP A 11 -2.77 -11.28 1.63
CA ASP A 11 -2.94 -11.65 3.02
C ASP A 11 -4.28 -11.12 3.56
N ASP A 12 -5.23 -12.05 3.76
CA ASP A 12 -6.56 -11.75 4.31
C ASP A 12 -6.55 -11.64 5.85
N GLY A 13 -5.40 -11.89 6.51
CA GLY A 13 -5.22 -11.65 7.93
C GLY A 13 -5.06 -10.16 8.27
N PHE A 14 -4.75 -9.31 7.30
CA PHE A 14 -4.67 -7.86 7.47
C PHE A 14 -5.99 -7.19 7.16
N ALA A 15 -6.33 -6.12 7.90
CA ALA A 15 -7.55 -5.34 7.66
C ALA A 15 -7.40 -4.26 6.57
N ILE A 16 -6.20 -4.07 6.01
CA ILE A 16 -5.86 -2.95 5.11
C ILE A 16 -4.93 -3.39 3.98
N ASN A 17 -4.97 -2.66 2.86
CA ASN A 17 -3.95 -2.75 1.83
C ASN A 17 -2.78 -1.81 2.16
N LEU A 18 -1.55 -2.30 2.04
CA LEU A 18 -0.35 -1.59 2.52
C LEU A 18 0.67 -1.42 1.40
N CYS A 19 1.18 -0.20 1.26
CA CYS A 19 2.30 0.14 0.39
C CYS A 19 3.47 0.72 1.22
N PRO A 20 4.64 0.07 1.26
CA PRO A 20 5.82 0.68 1.87
C PRO A 20 6.23 1.94 1.11
N LEU A 21 6.57 3.03 1.82
CA LEU A 21 6.95 4.31 1.22
C LEU A 21 8.10 4.17 0.20
N LYS A 22 9.05 3.27 0.46
CA LYS A 22 10.19 2.98 -0.45
C LYS A 22 9.76 2.45 -1.82
N VAL A 23 8.58 1.84 -1.93
CA VAL A 23 8.06 1.29 -3.20
C VAL A 23 7.57 2.41 -4.09
N LEU A 24 6.96 3.46 -3.53
CA LEU A 24 6.53 4.62 -4.29
C LEU A 24 7.69 5.30 -5.02
N ALA A 25 8.86 5.39 -4.38
CA ALA A 25 10.07 5.90 -5.03
C ALA A 25 10.51 5.03 -6.21
N LYS A 26 10.45 3.69 -6.09
CA LYS A 26 10.77 2.75 -7.18
C LYS A 26 9.76 2.80 -8.32
N LEU A 27 8.52 3.18 -8.03
CA LEU A 27 7.47 3.38 -9.01
C LEU A 27 7.52 4.79 -9.62
N GLU A 28 8.47 5.65 -9.22
CA GLU A 28 8.52 7.05 -9.65
C GLU A 28 7.19 7.78 -9.39
N MET A 29 6.51 7.39 -8.32
CA MET A 29 5.27 8.03 -7.89
C MET A 29 5.61 9.33 -7.17
N GLU A 30 5.17 10.44 -7.75
CA GLU A 30 5.27 11.73 -7.09
C GLU A 30 4.48 11.76 -5.79
N GLN A 31 5.12 12.25 -4.75
CA GLN A 31 4.53 12.43 -3.42
C GLN A 31 3.28 13.32 -3.44
N SER A 32 3.16 14.24 -4.39
CA SER A 32 1.99 15.11 -4.63
C SER A 32 0.70 14.32 -4.91
N LYS A 33 0.80 13.08 -5.39
CA LYS A 33 -0.34 12.20 -5.72
C LYS A 33 -0.88 11.46 -4.51
N LEU A 34 -0.23 11.60 -3.36
CA LEU A 34 -0.57 10.92 -2.12
C LEU A 34 -1.36 11.89 -1.23
N ALA A 35 -2.50 11.46 -0.71
CA ALA A 35 -3.27 12.29 0.21
C ALA A 35 -2.63 12.25 1.60
N GLY A 36 -2.62 13.40 2.31
CA GLY A 36 -2.24 13.42 3.72
C GLY A 36 -3.25 12.61 4.53
N SER A 37 -2.76 11.77 5.45
CA SER A 37 -3.60 10.95 6.31
C SER A 37 -3.16 11.13 7.76
N ASP A 38 -4.10 11.44 8.64
CA ASP A 38 -3.89 11.51 10.09
C ASP A 38 -4.15 10.16 10.78
N MET A 39 -4.30 9.09 9.99
CA MET A 39 -4.56 7.75 10.51
C MET A 39 -3.36 7.24 11.31
N VAL A 40 -3.63 6.58 12.42
CA VAL A 40 -2.64 5.85 13.23
C VAL A 40 -2.99 4.38 13.17
N LEU A 41 -2.05 3.56 12.73
CA LEU A 41 -2.19 2.11 12.76
C LEU A 41 -1.55 1.56 14.01
N SER A 42 -2.22 0.60 14.64
CA SER A 42 -1.65 -0.25 15.68
C SER A 42 -1.30 -1.59 15.06
N ALA A 43 -0.06 -2.04 15.23
CA ALA A 43 0.33 -3.41 14.94
C ALA A 43 -0.12 -4.33 16.08
N TYR A 44 -0.02 -5.65 15.85
CA TYR A 44 -0.37 -6.67 16.86
C TYR A 44 0.47 -6.60 18.14
N ASP A 45 1.66 -6.00 18.07
CA ASP A 45 2.56 -5.78 19.21
C ASP A 45 2.30 -4.44 19.92
N ASP A 46 1.11 -3.84 19.69
CA ASP A 46 0.69 -2.51 20.14
C ASP A 46 1.59 -1.35 19.67
N SER A 47 2.54 -1.60 18.77
CA SER A 47 3.35 -0.55 18.20
C SER A 47 2.51 0.33 17.27
N LYS A 48 2.60 1.65 17.46
CA LYS A 48 1.89 2.62 16.63
C LYS A 48 2.76 3.00 15.43
N LYS A 49 2.21 2.82 14.23
CA LYS A 49 2.80 3.33 12.99
C LYS A 49 1.94 4.50 12.52
N LYS A 50 2.54 5.69 12.48
CA LYS A 50 1.90 6.84 11.86
C LYS A 50 1.77 6.56 10.38
N VAL A 51 0.54 6.67 9.85
CA VAL A 51 0.34 6.61 8.41
C VAL A 51 1.01 7.83 7.81
N ALA A 52 1.86 7.61 6.81
CA ALA A 52 2.48 8.71 6.11
C ALA A 52 1.42 9.38 5.24
N ARG A 53 0.73 8.59 4.40
CA ARG A 53 -0.24 9.02 3.37
C ARG A 53 -1.12 7.87 2.91
N ASP A 54 -2.09 8.14 2.05
CA ASP A 54 -2.84 7.12 1.30
C ASP A 54 -2.93 7.48 -0.21
N PHE A 55 -3.33 6.50 -1.02
CA PHE A 55 -3.72 6.73 -2.42
C PHE A 55 -4.68 5.67 -2.94
N LYS A 56 -5.54 6.06 -3.89
CA LYS A 56 -6.48 5.18 -4.58
C LYS A 56 -5.99 4.87 -5.99
N THR A 57 -6.03 3.61 -6.39
CA THR A 57 -5.64 3.19 -7.74
C THR A 57 -6.48 2.01 -8.22
N ILE A 58 -6.44 1.74 -9.53
CA ILE A 58 -6.98 0.51 -10.10
C ILE A 58 -5.87 -0.53 -10.12
N VAL A 59 -6.07 -1.64 -9.42
CA VAL A 59 -5.19 -2.81 -9.46
C VAL A 59 -5.77 -3.81 -10.45
N LYS A 60 -4.90 -4.36 -11.31
CA LYS A 60 -5.25 -5.44 -12.24
C LYS A 60 -4.46 -6.70 -11.88
N VAL A 61 -5.16 -7.77 -11.50
CA VAL A 61 -4.60 -9.10 -11.27
C VAL A 61 -5.28 -10.07 -12.23
N GLY A 62 -4.54 -10.55 -13.23
CA GLY A 62 -5.12 -11.37 -14.30
C GLY A 62 -6.30 -10.67 -15.00
N PRO A 63 -7.49 -11.31 -15.08
CA PRO A 63 -8.69 -10.70 -15.66
C PRO A 63 -9.40 -9.71 -14.71
N ILE A 64 -9.09 -9.74 -13.41
CA ILE A 64 -9.76 -8.94 -12.39
C ILE A 64 -9.18 -7.54 -12.38
N LYS A 65 -10.08 -6.54 -12.30
CA LYS A 65 -9.73 -5.13 -12.04
C LYS A 65 -10.56 -4.65 -10.87
N THR A 66 -9.90 -4.11 -9.86
CA THR A 66 -10.57 -3.57 -8.67
C THR A 66 -9.95 -2.23 -8.27
N LYS A 67 -10.77 -1.36 -7.67
CA LYS A 67 -10.32 -0.08 -7.13
C LYS A 67 -9.89 -0.32 -5.68
N VAL A 68 -8.62 -0.03 -5.40
CA VAL A 68 -7.99 -0.29 -4.10
C VAL A 68 -7.49 1.02 -3.51
N GLU A 69 -7.63 1.15 -2.19
CA GLU A 69 -7.00 2.20 -1.40
C GLU A 69 -5.81 1.59 -0.65
N PHE A 70 -4.62 2.13 -0.89
CA PHE A 70 -3.40 1.73 -0.21
C PHE A 70 -3.03 2.73 0.87
N ILE A 71 -2.74 2.20 2.06
CA ILE A 71 -2.13 2.96 3.14
C ILE A 71 -0.61 2.94 2.97
N VAL A 72 0.02 4.11 3.00
CA VAL A 72 1.45 4.28 2.82
C VAL A 72 2.14 4.39 4.17
N LEU A 73 3.03 3.45 4.46
CA LEU A 73 3.81 3.42 5.70
C LEU A 73 5.31 3.54 5.45
N ASP A 74 6.00 4.29 6.30
CA ASP A 74 7.45 4.31 6.32
C ASP A 74 7.98 3.10 7.11
N ILE A 75 8.08 1.97 6.41
CA ILE A 75 8.57 0.69 6.93
C ILE A 75 9.65 0.11 6.00
N PRO A 76 10.50 -0.81 6.49
CA PRO A 76 11.39 -1.59 5.63
C PRO A 76 10.58 -2.30 4.53
N MET A 77 11.11 -2.30 3.30
CA MET A 77 10.49 -2.95 2.16
C MET A 77 10.74 -4.46 2.22
N VAL A 78 9.95 -5.17 3.04
CA VAL A 78 9.95 -6.64 3.14
C VAL A 78 9.06 -7.29 2.09
N PHE A 79 8.04 -6.57 1.60
CA PHE A 79 7.20 -6.91 0.45
C PHE A 79 6.94 -5.67 -0.41
N PRO A 80 6.59 -5.81 -1.71
CA PRO A 80 6.32 -4.64 -2.55
C PRO A 80 4.96 -3.99 -2.28
N LEU A 81 3.91 -4.79 -2.17
CA LEU A 81 2.55 -4.36 -1.84
C LEU A 81 1.89 -5.48 -1.04
N LEU A 82 1.00 -5.13 -0.12
CA LEU A 82 0.08 -6.05 0.53
C LEU A 82 -1.33 -5.75 0.06
N LEU A 83 -2.02 -6.77 -0.43
CA LEU A 83 -3.42 -6.74 -0.82
C LEU A 83 -4.23 -7.64 0.10
N CYS A 84 -5.31 -7.09 0.67
CA CYS A 84 -6.32 -7.82 1.43
C CYS A 84 -7.62 -7.87 0.61
N GLY A 85 -8.24 -9.05 0.52
CA GLY A 85 -9.58 -9.21 -0.06
C GLY A 85 -9.64 -8.99 -1.58
N VAL A 86 -8.78 -9.69 -2.34
CA VAL A 86 -8.72 -9.61 -3.81
C VAL A 86 -9.76 -10.49 -4.48
#